data_AF-A0A6N3GF43-F1
#
_entry.id   AF-A0A6N3GF43-F1
#
_cell.length_a   1.000
_cell.length_b   1.000
_cell.length_c   1.000
_cell.angle_alpha   90.00
_cell.angle_beta   90.00
_cell.angle_gamma   90.00
#
_symmetry.space_group_name_H-M   'P 1'
#
loop_
_entity.id
_entity.type
_entity.pdbx_description
1 polymer ?
#
loop_
_entity_poly.entity_id
_entity_poly.type
_entity_poly.pdbx_seq_one_letter_code
_entity_poly.pdbx_strand_id
1 'polypeptide(L)'
;MKRTAALLVVLLLFVVMAPLYVFASSNNFINALIPPEVNEENSPSYTLKHKIYIENFTNGAVSIIDLEGNHTVIGRVYRPATVAKNSSAGFWAAHYDKAIDGTYSCVTATGVNAMHLKLGPQKDYNPIEPDAWMPWQISVGINEDYTTAGGNYSDSMIYTSIPGGSNIFGGYVSPYVGSPVKYYTPQGTWETMDSYFAEDFSKPIPKRIMIEVYTASTENGTPDYIEFENWAAGDTVSGQVKEENGRVLIHYPNGTEKHIADIIQRVQGTGRFVGSQYAEVGRVRAAHPGVICLSTSPKVGATNNTDLLGGFQFVPANHAKYLAYDLGQDSFIGRDQWGIVAYVGANAQTLYDTNYIIDGQVSFNPVWEGVAPLFAEYINPRNIPGNRDASTYFVVSKDFGQTWEECPTIQGVTDHTNSPVATWTNIRLYLN
;
A
#
# COMPACT_ATOMS: atom_id res chain seq x y z
N MET A 1 69.00 14.81 -26.45
CA MET A 1 68.50 13.62 -25.70
C MET A 1 67.37 14.08 -24.79
N LYS A 2 66.20 13.46 -24.97
CA LYS A 2 64.90 13.88 -24.43
C LYS A 2 64.87 13.77 -22.89
N ARG A 3 64.41 14.81 -22.21
CA ARG A 3 63.92 14.75 -20.82
C ARG A 3 62.40 14.63 -20.87
N THR A 4 61.89 13.46 -20.54
CA THR A 4 60.47 13.17 -20.35
C THR A 4 60.03 13.74 -19.01
N ALA A 5 59.15 14.74 -19.03
CA ALA A 5 58.37 15.16 -17.89
C ALA A 5 57.13 14.25 -17.80
N ALA A 6 56.98 13.53 -16.70
CA ALA A 6 55.77 12.78 -16.40
C ALA A 6 54.70 13.76 -15.91
N LEU A 7 53.61 13.88 -16.67
CA LEU A 7 52.41 14.61 -16.25
C LEU A 7 51.55 13.64 -15.44
N LEU A 8 51.44 13.86 -14.13
CA LEU A 8 50.52 13.13 -13.25
C LEU A 8 49.13 13.76 -13.43
N VAL A 9 48.22 13.06 -14.11
CA VAL A 9 46.79 13.45 -14.16
C VAL A 9 46.12 12.87 -12.92
N VAL A 10 45.80 13.73 -11.96
CA VAL A 10 44.94 13.37 -10.82
C VAL A 10 43.49 13.44 -11.30
N LEU A 11 42.88 12.28 -11.52
CA LEU A 11 41.46 12.16 -11.79
C LEU A 11 40.71 12.25 -10.45
N LEU A 12 40.13 13.41 -10.15
CA LEU A 12 39.20 13.56 -9.03
C LEU A 12 37.86 12.89 -9.41
N LEU A 13 37.66 11.67 -8.93
CA LEU A 13 36.34 11.04 -8.88
C LEU A 13 35.48 11.80 -7.85
N PHE A 14 34.61 12.68 -8.33
CA PHE A 14 33.46 13.12 -7.55
C PHE A 14 32.50 11.93 -7.45
N VAL A 15 32.65 11.12 -6.41
CA VAL A 15 31.58 10.23 -5.96
C VAL A 15 30.50 11.13 -5.38
N VAL A 16 29.44 11.36 -6.15
CA VAL A 16 28.20 11.92 -5.62
C VAL A 16 27.64 10.87 -4.67
N MET A 17 28.02 10.93 -3.40
CA MET A 17 27.34 10.16 -2.37
C MET A 17 25.92 10.74 -2.27
N ALA A 18 24.93 10.00 -2.78
CA ALA A 18 23.55 10.26 -2.42
C ALA A 18 23.46 10.21 -0.88
N PRO A 19 22.80 11.16 -0.22
CA PRO A 19 22.64 11.12 1.23
C PRO A 19 21.85 9.86 1.60
N LEU A 20 22.54 8.89 2.19
CA LEU A 20 21.90 7.79 2.90
C LEU A 20 21.30 8.39 4.17
N TYR A 21 19.99 8.50 4.20
CA TYR A 21 19.28 8.87 5.42
C TYR A 21 19.26 7.64 6.31
N VAL A 22 20.08 7.67 7.36
CA VAL A 22 19.98 6.70 8.46
C VAL A 22 18.77 7.14 9.29
N PHE A 23 17.60 6.65 8.93
CA PHE A 23 16.47 6.65 9.85
C PHE A 23 16.80 5.70 10.99
N ALA A 24 16.49 6.09 12.23
CA ALA A 24 16.52 5.14 13.32
C ALA A 24 15.56 4.01 12.95
N SER A 25 16.08 2.80 12.77
CA SER A 25 15.36 1.52 12.54
C SER A 25 13.84 1.66 12.42
N SER A 26 13.30 1.48 11.22
CA SER A 26 11.86 1.57 10.90
C SER A 26 10.98 0.49 11.54
N ASN A 27 11.48 -0.26 12.53
CA ASN A 27 10.79 -1.45 13.01
C ASN A 27 9.78 -1.15 14.13
N ASN A 28 8.54 -1.53 13.84
CA ASN A 28 7.42 -1.78 14.74
C ASN A 28 6.79 -0.57 15.44
N PHE A 29 5.82 0.02 14.76
CA PHE A 29 5.37 1.36 15.03
C PHE A 29 4.12 1.49 15.91
N ILE A 30 3.69 0.36 16.43
CA ILE A 30 2.57 0.14 17.33
C ILE A 30 2.96 -1.04 18.22
N ASN A 31 2.36 -1.20 19.41
CA ASN A 31 2.70 -2.25 20.37
C ASN A 31 2.26 -3.66 19.94
N ALA A 32 2.43 -4.02 18.66
CA ALA A 32 2.17 -5.35 18.12
C ALA A 32 3.49 -6.05 17.79
N LEU A 33 3.50 -7.39 17.68
CA LEU A 33 4.71 -8.12 17.29
C LEU A 33 4.82 -8.19 15.77
N ILE A 34 5.99 -7.85 15.22
CA ILE A 34 6.34 -8.10 13.82
C ILE A 34 6.77 -9.57 13.67
N PRO A 35 6.32 -10.28 12.62
CA PRO A 35 6.80 -11.62 12.31
C PRO A 35 8.32 -11.61 12.07
N PRO A 36 9.09 -12.49 12.73
CA PRO A 36 10.55 -12.48 12.64
C PRO A 36 11.09 -12.72 11.23
N GLU A 37 10.31 -13.38 10.37
CA GLU A 37 10.61 -13.66 8.97
C GLU A 37 10.79 -12.37 8.14
N VAL A 38 10.17 -11.26 8.57
CA VAL A 38 10.20 -9.97 7.87
C VAL A 38 10.93 -8.85 8.62
N ASN A 39 11.79 -9.20 9.57
CA ASN A 39 12.57 -8.22 10.33
C ASN A 39 13.42 -7.29 9.44
N GLU A 40 14.00 -7.83 8.37
CA GLU A 40 14.81 -7.05 7.41
C GLU A 40 13.94 -6.06 6.62
N GLU A 41 12.78 -6.50 6.15
CA GLU A 41 11.87 -5.69 5.33
C GLU A 41 11.26 -4.54 6.13
N ASN A 42 11.15 -4.70 7.45
CA ASN A 42 10.69 -3.66 8.37
C ASN A 42 11.87 -2.92 9.06
N SER A 43 13.12 -3.24 8.72
CA SER A 43 14.30 -2.41 9.02
C SER A 43 15.24 -2.27 7.82
N PRO A 44 14.73 -1.83 6.65
CA PRO A 44 15.54 -1.68 5.46
C PRO A 44 16.34 -0.37 5.51
N SER A 45 17.25 -0.24 4.56
CA SER A 45 17.82 1.05 4.20
C SER A 45 16.88 1.79 3.26
N TYR A 46 16.75 3.10 3.44
CA TYR A 46 15.89 3.94 2.62
C TYR A 46 16.68 4.92 1.76
N THR A 47 16.31 5.01 0.49
CA THR A 47 16.83 6.03 -0.44
C THR A 47 15.70 6.93 -0.89
N LEU A 48 15.87 8.26 -0.73
CA LEU A 48 14.89 9.23 -1.21
C LEU A 48 14.77 9.11 -2.74
N LYS A 49 13.53 8.97 -3.24
CA LYS A 49 13.22 8.87 -4.67
C LYS A 49 12.78 10.21 -5.24
N HIS A 50 11.82 10.84 -4.58
CA HIS A 50 11.27 12.16 -4.92
C HIS A 50 10.45 12.68 -3.74
N LYS A 51 9.98 13.93 -3.85
CA LYS A 51 8.98 14.48 -2.92
C LYS A 51 7.73 14.92 -3.68
N ILE A 52 6.57 14.79 -3.06
CA ILE A 52 5.30 15.31 -3.57
C ILE A 52 4.98 16.55 -2.74
N TYR A 53 4.82 17.70 -3.40
CA TYR A 53 4.46 18.96 -2.78
C TYR A 53 3.05 19.37 -3.19
N ILE A 54 2.21 19.65 -2.20
CA ILE A 54 0.80 20.03 -2.38
C ILE A 54 0.57 21.37 -1.71
N GLU A 55 0.11 22.33 -2.51
CA GLU A 55 -0.42 23.59 -2.04
C GLU A 55 -1.92 23.46 -1.76
N ASN A 56 -2.29 23.25 -0.50
CA ASN A 56 -3.67 23.06 -0.05
C ASN A 56 -4.46 24.39 -0.02
N PHE A 57 -4.66 24.97 -1.20
CA PHE A 57 -5.54 26.10 -1.46
C PHE A 57 -5.98 26.07 -2.93
N THR A 58 -7.10 26.70 -3.26
CA THR A 58 -7.60 26.75 -4.65
C THR A 58 -6.55 27.28 -5.62
N ASN A 59 -6.37 26.59 -6.74
CA ASN A 59 -5.34 26.78 -7.76
C ASN A 59 -3.89 26.54 -7.32
N GLY A 60 -3.67 26.10 -6.08
CA GLY A 60 -2.36 25.69 -5.58
C GLY A 60 -1.76 24.57 -6.43
N ALA A 61 -0.45 24.60 -6.62
CA ALA A 61 0.25 23.58 -7.37
C ALA A 61 0.29 22.23 -6.62
N VAL A 62 0.16 21.16 -7.40
CA VAL A 62 0.64 19.83 -7.00
C VAL A 62 1.87 19.54 -7.86
N SER A 63 3.02 19.38 -7.23
CA SER A 63 4.30 19.20 -7.93
C SER A 63 5.11 18.05 -7.37
N ILE A 64 5.94 17.47 -8.24
CA ILE A 64 7.02 16.57 -7.85
C ILE A 64 8.29 17.38 -7.71
N ILE A 65 9.02 17.15 -6.62
CA ILE A 65 10.36 17.69 -6.40
C ILE A 65 11.34 16.55 -6.61
N ASP A 66 12.23 16.68 -7.59
CA ASP A 66 13.32 15.73 -7.82
C ASP A 66 14.45 15.88 -6.77
N LEU A 67 15.52 15.11 -6.92
CA LEU A 67 16.63 15.10 -5.96
C LEU A 67 17.48 16.38 -6.04
N GLU A 68 17.42 17.08 -7.17
CA GLU A 68 18.06 18.37 -7.40
C GLU A 68 17.23 19.55 -6.87
N GLY A 69 15.99 19.31 -6.45
CA GLY A 69 15.08 20.32 -5.93
C GLY A 69 14.23 21.01 -7.00
N ASN A 70 14.22 20.53 -8.25
CA ASN A 70 13.40 21.09 -9.30
C ASN A 70 11.94 20.67 -9.12
N HIS A 71 11.05 21.64 -9.29
CA HIS A 71 9.60 21.40 -9.22
C HIS A 71 9.04 21.12 -10.62
N THR A 72 8.41 19.96 -10.78
CA THR A 72 7.57 19.63 -11.94
C THR A 72 6.11 19.64 -11.52
N VAL A 73 5.32 20.60 -12.01
CA VAL A 73 3.88 20.67 -11.72
C VAL A 73 3.14 19.55 -12.47
N ILE A 74 2.43 18.71 -11.72
CA ILE A 74 1.67 17.56 -12.23
C ILE A 74 0.15 17.75 -12.11
N GLY A 75 -0.29 18.78 -11.39
CA GLY A 75 -1.70 19.13 -11.26
C GLY A 75 -1.90 20.39 -10.43
N ARG A 76 -3.16 20.71 -10.17
CA ARG A 76 -3.59 21.81 -9.31
C ARG A 76 -4.67 21.36 -8.35
N VAL A 77 -4.77 22.04 -7.22
CA VAL A 77 -5.87 21.86 -6.27
C VAL A 77 -7.07 22.68 -6.75
N TYR A 78 -8.18 22.01 -7.06
CA TYR A 78 -9.46 22.69 -7.30
C TYR A 78 -10.08 23.16 -6.00
N ARG A 79 -10.07 22.29 -4.99
CA ARG A 79 -10.64 22.59 -3.67
C ARG A 79 -9.75 22.01 -2.57
N PRO A 80 -9.36 22.82 -1.58
CA PRO A 80 -8.56 22.34 -0.45
C PRO A 80 -9.38 21.50 0.53
N ALA A 81 -8.69 20.68 1.30
CA ALA A 81 -9.23 20.16 2.55
C ALA A 81 -9.16 21.26 3.63
N THR A 82 -10.20 21.34 4.45
CA THR A 82 -10.33 22.35 5.51
C THR A 82 -10.47 21.72 6.90
N VAL A 83 -10.83 20.43 7.00
CA VAL A 83 -10.98 19.72 8.27
C VAL A 83 -10.35 18.33 8.23
N ALA A 84 -9.77 17.91 9.35
CA ALA A 84 -9.43 16.51 9.58
C ALA A 84 -10.68 15.73 10.00
N LYS A 85 -10.72 14.42 9.75
CA LYS A 85 -11.81 13.55 10.20
C LYS A 85 -11.27 12.23 10.70
N ASN A 86 -12.01 11.57 11.59
CA ASN A 86 -11.74 10.19 11.94
C ASN A 86 -11.80 9.29 10.70
N SER A 87 -10.94 8.28 10.68
CA SER A 87 -10.97 7.19 9.71
C SER A 87 -12.28 6.44 9.80
N SER A 88 -12.80 5.96 8.67
CA SER A 88 -13.96 5.07 8.67
C SER A 88 -13.55 3.64 9.03
N ALA A 89 -14.52 2.79 9.34
CA ALA A 89 -14.28 1.38 9.64
C ALA A 89 -13.52 0.64 8.53
N GLY A 90 -13.74 0.97 7.25
CA GLY A 90 -12.96 0.38 6.14
C GLY A 90 -11.46 0.73 6.15
N PHE A 91 -11.06 1.74 6.91
CA PHE A 91 -9.67 2.13 7.15
C PHE A 91 -9.22 1.83 8.57
N TRP A 92 -9.86 0.87 9.25
CA TRP A 92 -9.50 0.49 10.62
C TRP A 92 -8.03 0.13 10.77
N ALA A 93 -7.44 -0.53 9.78
CA ALA A 93 -6.03 -0.92 9.82
C ALA A 93 -5.07 0.29 9.86
N ALA A 94 -5.51 1.53 9.60
CA ALA A 94 -4.69 2.73 9.76
C ALA A 94 -4.23 2.98 11.21
N HIS A 95 -4.83 2.30 12.19
CA HIS A 95 -4.29 2.22 13.54
C HIS A 95 -2.86 1.67 13.57
N TYR A 96 -2.59 0.68 12.72
CA TYR A 96 -1.32 -0.04 12.66
C TYR A 96 -0.19 0.74 11.94
N ASP A 97 -0.56 1.82 11.26
CA ASP A 97 0.33 2.53 10.35
C ASP A 97 1.16 3.62 11.04
N LYS A 98 2.35 3.87 10.50
CA LYS A 98 3.25 4.97 10.90
C LYS A 98 4.26 5.23 9.77
N ALA A 99 4.87 6.40 9.78
CA ALA A 99 5.84 6.77 8.77
C ALA A 99 7.18 6.08 9.00
N ILE A 100 7.89 5.77 7.90
CA ILE A 100 9.24 5.16 7.93
C ILE A 100 10.29 5.99 8.67
N ASP A 101 10.05 7.29 8.87
CA ASP A 101 10.93 8.19 9.63
C ASP A 101 10.60 8.26 11.13
N GLY A 102 9.67 7.41 11.60
CA GLY A 102 9.29 7.33 13.01
C GLY A 102 8.14 8.22 13.42
N THR A 103 7.51 8.91 12.49
CA THR A 103 6.50 9.95 12.77
C THR A 103 5.09 9.40 12.55
N TYR A 104 4.09 9.91 13.28
CA TYR A 104 2.73 9.34 13.26
C TYR A 104 1.87 9.82 12.10
N SER A 105 2.45 10.61 11.19
CA SER A 105 1.78 11.13 10.01
C SER A 105 2.40 10.59 8.72
N CYS A 106 1.59 9.81 7.99
CA CYS A 106 2.04 9.08 6.81
C CYS A 106 0.96 9.04 5.73
N VAL A 107 1.36 8.65 4.52
CA VAL A 107 0.43 8.10 3.52
C VAL A 107 -0.07 6.77 4.06
N THR A 108 -1.33 6.71 4.47
CA THR A 108 -1.92 5.49 5.04
C THR A 108 -2.64 4.61 4.04
N ALA A 109 -3.01 5.19 2.90
CA ALA A 109 -3.48 4.42 1.77
C ALA A 109 -3.08 5.11 0.47
N THR A 110 -2.60 4.31 -0.47
CA THR A 110 -2.25 4.74 -1.82
C THR A 110 -3.11 3.98 -2.82
N GLY A 111 -3.70 4.66 -3.78
CA GLY A 111 -4.65 4.07 -4.72
C GLY A 111 -4.68 4.82 -6.04
N VAL A 112 -5.10 4.12 -7.10
CA VAL A 112 -5.31 4.73 -8.42
C VAL A 112 -6.44 5.78 -8.42
N ASN A 113 -7.27 5.79 -7.37
CA ASN A 113 -8.46 6.61 -7.28
C ASN A 113 -8.45 7.63 -6.15
N ALA A 114 -7.58 7.47 -5.15
CA ALA A 114 -7.43 8.38 -4.01
C ALA A 114 -6.18 8.02 -3.22
N MET A 115 -5.69 8.99 -2.45
CA MET A 115 -4.65 8.81 -1.43
C MET A 115 -5.18 9.31 -0.09
N HIS A 116 -4.87 8.61 1.00
CA HIS A 116 -5.28 8.99 2.35
C HIS A 116 -4.04 9.31 3.18
N LEU A 117 -4.07 10.45 3.89
CA LEU A 117 -2.98 10.93 4.73
C LEU A 117 -3.42 10.85 6.19
N LYS A 118 -2.77 9.99 6.98
CA LYS A 118 -2.90 9.95 8.44
C LYS A 118 -2.18 11.15 9.03
N LEU A 119 -2.82 11.81 9.99
CA LEU A 119 -2.37 13.04 10.61
C LEU A 119 -1.97 12.86 12.08
N GLY A 120 -2.24 11.68 12.66
CA GLY A 120 -2.08 11.35 14.07
C GLY A 120 -3.22 10.43 14.53
N PRO A 121 -3.38 10.20 15.85
CA PRO A 121 -2.65 10.80 16.98
C PRO A 121 -1.20 10.31 17.14
N GLN A 122 -0.43 10.98 17.99
CA GLN A 122 0.92 10.55 18.43
C GLN A 122 0.82 9.49 19.52
N LYS A 123 0.18 8.36 19.19
CA LYS A 123 -0.10 7.27 20.12
C LYS A 123 0.20 5.93 19.48
N ASP A 124 0.80 5.05 20.27
CA ASP A 124 0.92 3.65 19.89
C ASP A 124 -0.47 3.00 19.89
N TYR A 125 -0.66 2.04 18.99
CA TYR A 125 -1.84 1.21 18.97
C TYR A 125 -1.61 -0.05 19.78
N ASN A 126 -2.59 -0.39 20.62
CA ASN A 126 -2.64 -1.65 21.34
C ASN A 126 -3.77 -2.50 20.76
N PRO A 127 -3.48 -3.57 20.00
CA PRO A 127 -4.51 -4.36 19.35
C PRO A 127 -5.52 -5.02 20.32
N ILE A 128 -5.22 -5.15 21.62
CA ILE A 128 -6.18 -5.67 22.61
C ILE A 128 -7.16 -4.61 23.12
N GLU A 129 -6.90 -3.33 22.86
CA GLU A 129 -7.76 -2.18 23.16
C GLU A 129 -8.09 -1.44 21.85
N PRO A 130 -8.78 -2.11 20.92
CA PRO A 130 -8.84 -1.66 19.53
C PRO A 130 -9.55 -0.29 19.38
N ASP A 131 -10.45 0.07 20.27
CA ASP A 131 -11.23 1.32 20.24
C ASP A 131 -10.64 2.47 21.08
N ALA A 132 -9.42 2.33 21.61
CA ALA A 132 -8.81 3.32 22.52
C ALA A 132 -8.64 4.71 21.89
N TRP A 133 -8.51 4.79 20.57
CA TRP A 133 -8.48 6.02 19.79
C TRP A 133 -8.86 5.75 18.34
N MET A 134 -8.98 6.78 17.51
CA MET A 134 -9.20 6.65 16.06
C MET A 134 -8.18 7.49 15.28
N PRO A 135 -7.64 7.00 14.14
CA PRO A 135 -6.72 7.77 13.33
C PRO A 135 -7.46 8.92 12.68
N TRP A 136 -6.83 10.09 12.65
CA TRP A 136 -7.33 11.26 11.95
C TRP A 136 -6.70 11.39 10.59
N GLN A 137 -7.50 11.76 9.59
CA GLN A 137 -7.05 11.80 8.21
C GLN A 137 -7.67 12.93 7.38
N ILE A 138 -6.99 13.23 6.28
CA ILE A 138 -7.56 13.85 5.08
C ILE A 138 -7.30 12.95 3.87
N SER A 139 -8.01 13.20 2.78
CA SER A 139 -7.80 12.49 1.51
C SER A 139 -7.33 13.46 0.43
N VAL A 140 -6.59 12.95 -0.54
CA VAL A 140 -6.26 13.64 -1.79
C VAL A 140 -6.99 12.88 -2.90
N GLY A 141 -7.92 13.54 -3.56
CA GLY A 141 -8.80 12.97 -4.57
C GLY A 141 -8.37 13.29 -6.00
N ILE A 142 -8.84 12.47 -6.93
CA ILE A 142 -8.61 12.61 -8.37
C ILE A 142 -9.52 13.68 -8.98
N ASN A 143 -9.26 14.05 -10.23
CA ASN A 143 -10.10 14.96 -11.03
C ASN A 143 -11.56 14.50 -11.08
N GLU A 144 -11.77 13.20 -11.24
CA GLU A 144 -13.09 12.60 -11.36
C GLU A 144 -13.91 12.67 -10.07
N ASP A 145 -13.28 12.71 -8.89
CA ASP A 145 -13.96 12.90 -7.61
C ASP A 145 -14.57 14.31 -7.53
N TYR A 146 -13.87 15.31 -8.06
CA TYR A 146 -14.36 16.68 -8.12
C TYR A 146 -15.59 16.78 -9.03
N THR A 147 -15.50 16.18 -10.22
CA THR A 147 -16.64 16.13 -11.16
C THR A 147 -17.83 15.40 -10.56
N THR A 148 -17.61 14.24 -9.93
CA THR A 148 -18.65 13.41 -9.34
C THR A 148 -19.33 14.08 -8.15
N ALA A 149 -18.56 14.79 -7.32
CA ALA A 149 -19.10 15.50 -6.16
C ALA A 149 -20.14 16.55 -6.56
N GLY A 150 -20.02 17.17 -7.76
CA GLY A 150 -21.09 17.97 -8.37
C GLY A 150 -21.61 19.13 -7.51
N GLY A 151 -20.78 19.68 -6.61
CA GLY A 151 -21.17 20.71 -5.63
C GLY A 151 -21.26 20.23 -4.18
N ASN A 152 -21.38 18.91 -3.94
CA ASN A 152 -21.42 18.29 -2.62
C ASN A 152 -20.05 17.76 -2.21
N TYR A 153 -19.14 18.69 -1.93
CA TYR A 153 -17.74 18.36 -1.63
C TYR A 153 -17.54 17.96 -0.17
N SER A 154 -16.63 17.00 0.06
CA SER A 154 -16.13 16.69 1.40
C SER A 154 -15.13 17.74 1.86
N ASP A 155 -15.30 18.26 3.08
CA ASP A 155 -14.34 19.19 3.69
C ASP A 155 -12.99 18.57 4.08
N SER A 156 -12.88 17.24 4.05
CA SER A 156 -11.63 16.52 4.39
C SER A 156 -10.90 15.99 3.17
N MET A 157 -11.23 16.48 1.97
CA MET A 157 -10.61 16.04 0.73
C MET A 157 -9.99 17.23 -0.01
N ILE A 158 -8.73 17.06 -0.42
CA ILE A 158 -8.06 17.90 -1.39
C ILE A 158 -8.44 17.38 -2.77
N TYR A 159 -9.30 18.10 -3.48
CA TYR A 159 -9.69 17.78 -4.85
C TYR A 159 -8.66 18.32 -5.83
N THR A 160 -8.11 17.47 -6.67
CA THR A 160 -7.04 17.85 -7.61
C THR A 160 -7.48 17.75 -9.06
N SER A 161 -6.69 18.35 -9.96
CA SER A 161 -6.86 18.21 -11.41
C SER A 161 -6.20 16.93 -11.97
N ILE A 162 -5.70 16.03 -11.12
CA ILE A 162 -4.92 14.86 -11.53
C ILE A 162 -5.90 13.71 -11.82
N PRO A 163 -5.91 13.14 -13.04
CA PRO A 163 -6.79 12.02 -13.36
C PRO A 163 -6.47 10.75 -12.57
N GLY A 164 -7.49 9.92 -12.35
CA GLY A 164 -7.30 8.56 -11.82
C GLY A 164 -6.39 7.68 -12.69
N GLY A 165 -5.56 6.88 -12.05
CA GLY A 165 -4.57 6.03 -12.71
C GLY A 165 -3.42 6.82 -13.36
N SER A 166 -3.05 7.98 -12.80
CA SER A 166 -1.96 8.83 -13.31
C SER A 166 -1.18 9.53 -12.19
N ASN A 167 0.08 9.91 -12.46
CA ASN A 167 0.97 10.60 -11.52
C ASN A 167 1.00 9.97 -10.12
N ILE A 168 0.54 10.70 -9.09
CA ILE A 168 0.52 10.23 -7.69
C ILE A 168 -0.60 9.21 -7.41
N PHE A 169 -1.49 9.00 -8.38
CA PHE A 169 -2.64 8.09 -8.31
C PHE A 169 -2.48 6.94 -9.31
N GLY A 170 -1.47 6.10 -9.18
CA GLY A 170 -1.28 4.97 -10.11
C GLY A 170 -0.19 5.16 -11.17
N GLY A 171 0.55 6.27 -11.16
CA GLY A 171 1.59 6.57 -12.13
C GLY A 171 3.01 6.42 -11.59
N TYR A 172 3.97 7.06 -12.26
CA TYR A 172 5.41 6.92 -11.96
C TYR A 172 5.87 7.50 -10.61
N VAL A 173 5.02 8.28 -9.94
CA VAL A 173 5.31 9.01 -8.69
C VAL A 173 4.36 8.67 -7.56
N SER A 174 3.57 7.60 -7.69
CA SER A 174 2.72 7.09 -6.61
C SER A 174 3.56 6.82 -5.35
N PRO A 175 3.18 7.35 -4.19
CA PRO A 175 3.87 7.06 -2.94
C PRO A 175 3.53 5.66 -2.43
N TYR A 176 4.34 5.20 -1.50
CA TYR A 176 4.12 3.96 -0.75
C TYR A 176 3.37 4.25 0.56
N VAL A 177 2.68 3.23 1.09
CA VAL A 177 2.17 3.26 2.48
C VAL A 177 3.35 3.48 3.43
N GLY A 178 3.18 4.36 4.42
CA GLY A 178 4.27 4.74 5.34
C GLY A 178 5.15 5.90 4.85
N SER A 179 4.89 6.48 3.67
CA SER A 179 5.62 7.68 3.22
C SER A 179 5.37 8.86 4.18
N PRO A 180 6.39 9.54 4.75
CA PRO A 180 6.20 10.59 5.75
C PRO A 180 5.46 11.81 5.21
N VAL A 181 4.58 12.40 6.01
CA VAL A 181 3.80 13.60 5.68
C VAL A 181 4.24 14.78 6.54
N LYS A 182 4.63 15.86 5.89
CA LYS A 182 5.18 17.06 6.54
C LYS A 182 4.40 18.30 6.15
N TYR A 183 4.47 19.33 6.98
CA TYR A 183 3.94 20.66 6.71
C TYR A 183 5.04 21.71 6.77
N TYR A 184 4.82 22.83 6.08
CA TYR A 184 5.73 23.97 6.11
C TYR A 184 5.37 24.92 7.26
N THR A 185 6.29 25.12 8.18
CA THR A 185 6.09 25.98 9.35
C THR A 185 6.12 27.47 8.98
N PRO A 186 5.52 28.35 9.80
CA PRO A 186 5.73 29.81 9.68
C PRO A 186 7.20 30.23 9.78
N GLN A 187 8.05 29.43 10.45
CA GLN A 187 9.48 29.66 10.63
C GLN A 187 10.32 29.25 9.42
N GLY A 188 9.69 28.68 8.38
CA GLY A 188 10.36 28.32 7.14
C GLY A 188 11.03 26.94 7.13
N THR A 189 10.59 26.04 8.02
CA THR A 189 11.09 24.67 8.14
C THR A 189 10.02 23.66 7.75
N TRP A 190 10.43 22.45 7.39
CA TRP A 190 9.51 21.32 7.20
C TRP A 190 9.48 20.49 8.49
N GLU A 191 8.29 20.32 9.06
CA GLU A 191 8.04 19.53 10.26
C GLU A 191 6.92 18.52 10.02
N THR A 192 6.80 17.53 10.89
CA THR A 192 5.85 16.42 10.76
C THR A 192 4.41 16.89 10.92
N MET A 193 3.47 16.31 10.19
CA MET A 193 2.07 16.74 10.28
C MET A 193 1.44 16.39 11.64
N ASP A 194 1.87 15.31 12.30
CA ASP A 194 1.39 14.95 13.64
C ASP A 194 1.85 15.94 14.73
N SER A 195 3.05 16.53 14.61
CA SER A 195 3.47 17.61 15.52
C SER A 195 2.66 18.90 15.32
N TYR A 196 2.20 19.20 14.10
CA TYR A 196 1.31 20.33 13.85
C TYR A 196 0.00 20.20 14.64
N PHE A 197 -0.64 19.03 14.55
CA PHE A 197 -1.89 18.77 15.23
C PHE A 197 -1.70 18.66 16.74
N ALA A 198 -0.68 17.93 17.22
CA ALA A 198 -0.40 17.75 18.64
C ALA A 198 -1.68 17.44 19.45
N GLU A 199 -2.42 16.42 18.99
CA GLU A 199 -3.73 15.97 19.50
C GLU A 199 -4.91 16.96 19.33
N ASP A 200 -4.71 18.16 18.77
CA ASP A 200 -5.77 19.11 18.44
C ASP A 200 -6.10 19.09 16.94
N PHE A 201 -6.99 18.17 16.55
CA PHE A 201 -7.46 17.98 15.18
C PHE A 201 -8.53 19.00 14.72
N SER A 202 -8.85 20.00 15.56
CA SER A 202 -9.70 21.13 15.16
C SER A 202 -8.94 22.20 14.38
N LYS A 203 -7.60 22.15 14.41
CA LYS A 203 -6.72 23.05 13.65
C LYS A 203 -7.00 22.99 12.15
N PRO A 204 -6.84 24.12 11.43
CA PRO A 204 -6.99 24.14 9.98
C PRO A 204 -5.93 23.26 9.32
N ILE A 205 -6.26 22.64 8.20
CA ILE A 205 -5.27 21.87 7.43
C ILE A 205 -4.16 22.82 6.92
N PRO A 206 -2.86 22.50 7.11
CA PRO A 206 -1.77 23.34 6.62
C PRO A 206 -1.83 23.60 5.11
N LYS A 207 -1.42 24.80 4.71
CA LYS A 207 -1.46 25.24 3.30
C LYS A 207 -0.42 24.59 2.41
N ARG A 208 0.66 24.05 2.97
CA ARG A 208 1.78 23.45 2.23
C ARG A 208 2.10 22.12 2.87
N ILE A 209 1.95 21.06 2.09
CA ILE A 209 2.11 19.68 2.52
C ILE A 209 3.21 19.06 1.65
N MET A 210 4.13 18.32 2.28
CA MET A 210 5.16 17.55 1.61
C MET A 210 4.97 16.07 1.96
N ILE A 211 5.11 15.21 0.96
CA ILE A 211 5.22 13.76 1.14
C ILE A 211 6.59 13.36 0.63
N GLU A 212 7.41 12.73 1.46
CA GLU A 212 8.71 12.24 1.05
C GLU A 212 8.61 10.76 0.67
N VAL A 213 8.99 10.42 -0.56
CA VAL A 213 8.83 9.06 -1.08
C VAL A 213 10.20 8.41 -1.15
N TYR A 214 10.36 7.30 -0.44
CA TYR A 214 11.60 6.54 -0.36
C TYR A 214 11.42 5.17 -0.99
N THR A 215 12.51 4.60 -1.46
CA THR A 215 12.61 3.18 -1.84
C THR A 215 13.35 2.44 -0.74
N ALA A 216 12.77 1.33 -0.29
CA ALA A 216 13.35 0.43 0.70
C ALA A 216 14.24 -0.63 0.03
N SER A 217 15.35 -0.96 0.68
CA SER A 217 16.25 -2.06 0.31
C SER A 217 16.76 -2.77 1.55
N THR A 218 16.68 -4.09 1.57
CA THR A 218 17.31 -4.93 2.59
C THR A 218 18.76 -5.24 2.21
N GLU A 219 19.44 -6.09 2.97
CA GLU A 219 20.74 -6.65 2.57
C GLU A 219 20.68 -7.49 1.29
N ASN A 220 19.49 -8.02 0.98
CA ASN A 220 19.21 -8.79 -0.23
C ASN A 220 18.84 -7.89 -1.43
N GLY A 221 18.72 -6.58 -1.24
CA GLY A 221 18.27 -5.60 -2.24
C GLY A 221 16.82 -5.19 -2.05
N THR A 222 16.21 -4.60 -3.07
CA THR A 222 14.76 -4.41 -3.14
C THR A 222 14.13 -5.68 -3.72
N PRO A 223 13.04 -6.22 -3.14
CA PRO A 223 12.39 -7.42 -3.68
C PRO A 223 11.92 -7.24 -5.13
N ASP A 224 12.10 -8.29 -5.94
CA ASP A 224 11.62 -8.30 -7.33
C ASP A 224 10.10 -8.50 -7.38
N TYR A 225 9.63 -9.53 -6.66
CA TYR A 225 8.23 -9.89 -6.61
C TYR A 225 7.87 -10.63 -5.32
N ILE A 226 6.57 -10.66 -5.05
CA ILE A 226 5.94 -11.46 -4.00
C ILE A 226 5.09 -12.53 -4.67
N GLU A 227 5.29 -13.79 -4.31
CA GLU A 227 4.51 -14.92 -4.79
C GLU A 227 3.52 -15.37 -3.71
N PHE A 228 2.25 -15.50 -4.09
CA PHE A 228 1.19 -16.04 -3.27
C PHE A 228 0.80 -17.42 -3.82
N GLU A 229 1.10 -18.47 -3.06
CA GLU A 229 0.51 -19.79 -3.28
C GLU A 229 -0.97 -19.73 -2.86
N ASN A 230 -1.87 -19.79 -3.83
CA ASN A 230 -3.28 -19.45 -3.66
C ASN A 230 -4.13 -20.65 -3.21
N TRP A 231 -3.88 -21.15 -2.01
CA TRP A 231 -4.68 -22.19 -1.34
C TRP A 231 -4.55 -22.09 0.17
N ALA A 232 -5.53 -22.61 0.90
CA ALA A 232 -5.47 -22.90 2.32
C ALA A 232 -5.41 -24.43 2.54
N ALA A 233 -4.99 -24.85 3.73
CA ALA A 233 -5.05 -26.26 4.11
C ALA A 233 -6.49 -26.80 4.02
N GLY A 234 -6.65 -27.97 3.39
CA GLY A 234 -7.92 -28.61 3.11
C GLY A 234 -8.51 -28.29 1.72
N ASP A 235 -8.00 -27.28 1.03
CA ASP A 235 -8.49 -26.93 -0.31
C ASP A 235 -8.13 -28.00 -1.35
N THR A 236 -9.02 -28.18 -2.33
CA THR A 236 -8.67 -28.91 -3.57
C THR A 236 -8.43 -27.90 -4.69
N VAL A 237 -7.19 -27.79 -5.15
CA VAL A 237 -6.80 -26.87 -6.25
C VAL A 237 -6.18 -27.68 -7.37
N SER A 238 -6.64 -27.45 -8.61
CA SER A 238 -6.19 -28.18 -9.80
C SER A 238 -6.17 -29.70 -9.61
N GLY A 239 -7.18 -30.25 -8.92
CA GLY A 239 -7.36 -31.68 -8.67
C GLY A 239 -6.48 -32.26 -7.55
N GLN A 240 -5.77 -31.42 -6.79
CA GLN A 240 -4.92 -31.84 -5.68
C GLN A 240 -5.43 -31.27 -4.36
N VAL A 241 -5.65 -32.13 -3.37
CA VAL A 241 -5.89 -31.71 -1.99
C VAL A 241 -4.59 -31.15 -1.41
N LYS A 242 -4.68 -30.00 -0.74
CA LYS A 242 -3.56 -29.33 -0.09
C LYS A 242 -3.63 -29.57 1.40
N GLU A 243 -2.64 -30.26 1.94
CA GLU A 243 -2.57 -30.56 3.38
C GLU A 243 -2.08 -29.36 4.20
N GLU A 244 -1.35 -28.44 3.56
CA GLU A 244 -0.75 -27.26 4.17
C GLU A 244 -1.28 -25.98 3.49
N ASN A 245 -1.22 -24.87 4.21
CA ASN A 245 -1.52 -23.56 3.65
C ASN A 245 -0.55 -23.22 2.51
N GLY A 246 -1.02 -22.41 1.57
CA GLY A 246 -0.15 -21.82 0.56
C GLY A 246 0.74 -20.77 1.21
N ARG A 247 2.01 -20.78 0.85
CA ARG A 247 3.00 -19.82 1.35
C ARG A 247 2.89 -18.48 0.60
N VAL A 248 3.27 -17.42 1.30
CA VAL A 248 3.61 -16.13 0.70
C VAL A 248 5.13 -16.01 0.72
N LEU A 249 5.72 -15.84 -0.45
CA LEU A 249 7.16 -15.84 -0.67
C LEU A 249 7.62 -14.47 -1.18
N ILE A 250 8.70 -13.94 -0.61
CA ILE A 250 9.43 -12.80 -1.18
C ILE A 250 10.60 -13.34 -2.00
N HIS A 251 10.78 -12.81 -3.21
CA HIS A 251 11.94 -13.13 -4.06
C HIS A 251 12.81 -11.90 -4.31
N TYR A 252 14.12 -12.11 -4.26
CA TYR A 252 15.14 -11.07 -4.41
C TYR A 252 16.01 -11.27 -5.66
N PRO A 253 16.62 -10.18 -6.18
CA PRO A 253 17.50 -10.24 -7.35
C PRO A 253 18.72 -11.17 -7.20
N ASN A 254 19.17 -11.37 -5.97
CA ASN A 254 20.30 -12.26 -5.65
C ASN A 254 19.91 -13.75 -5.59
N GLY A 255 18.64 -14.08 -5.82
CA GLY A 255 18.09 -15.44 -5.74
C GLY A 255 17.63 -15.85 -4.35
N THR A 256 17.73 -14.97 -3.33
CA THR A 256 17.16 -15.23 -2.01
C THR A 256 15.64 -15.32 -2.11
N GLU A 257 15.08 -16.35 -1.47
CA GLU A 257 13.64 -16.55 -1.29
C GLU A 257 13.34 -16.62 0.22
N LYS A 258 12.28 -15.93 0.67
CA LYS A 258 11.83 -15.96 2.06
C LYS A 258 10.35 -16.33 2.13
N HIS A 259 10.02 -17.37 2.89
CA HIS A 259 8.64 -17.67 3.30
C HIS A 259 8.27 -16.77 4.46
N ILE A 260 7.33 -15.85 4.21
CA ILE A 260 7.01 -14.78 5.16
C ILE A 260 5.66 -14.95 5.82
N ALA A 261 4.67 -15.52 5.14
CA ALA A 261 3.30 -15.61 5.62
C ALA A 261 2.59 -16.80 4.97
N ASP A 262 1.37 -17.09 5.42
CA ASP A 262 0.51 -18.15 4.88
C ASP A 262 -0.82 -17.57 4.38
N ILE A 263 -1.35 -18.15 3.31
CA ILE A 263 -2.72 -18.01 2.83
C ILE A 263 -3.60 -18.97 3.63
N ILE A 264 -4.47 -18.42 4.47
CA ILE A 264 -5.43 -19.18 5.28
C ILE A 264 -6.86 -19.12 4.73
N GLN A 265 -7.08 -18.34 3.67
CA GLN A 265 -8.23 -18.39 2.79
C GLN A 265 -7.75 -17.96 1.40
N ARG A 266 -8.00 -18.75 0.36
CA ARG A 266 -7.60 -18.41 -1.01
C ARG A 266 -8.59 -17.47 -1.69
N VAL A 267 -8.10 -16.75 -2.70
CA VAL A 267 -8.98 -16.06 -3.65
C VAL A 267 -9.45 -17.06 -4.73
N GLN A 268 -10.74 -17.03 -5.03
CA GLN A 268 -11.39 -17.95 -5.97
C GLN A 268 -12.34 -17.24 -6.95
N GLY A 269 -12.51 -15.93 -6.79
CA GLY A 269 -13.46 -15.12 -7.55
C GLY A 269 -13.05 -13.66 -7.61
N THR A 270 -13.94 -12.84 -8.16
CA THR A 270 -13.75 -11.38 -8.30
C THR A 270 -14.91 -10.61 -7.72
N GLY A 271 -14.64 -9.40 -7.26
CA GLY A 271 -15.63 -8.45 -6.76
C GLY A 271 -15.58 -7.12 -7.51
N ARG A 272 -16.54 -6.24 -7.17
CA ARG A 272 -16.67 -4.90 -7.76
C ARG A 272 -15.98 -3.86 -6.87
N PHE A 273 -14.74 -3.55 -7.20
CA PHE A 273 -13.96 -2.57 -6.46
C PHE A 273 -13.96 -1.24 -7.21
N VAL A 274 -14.61 -0.19 -6.68
CA VAL A 274 -14.84 1.10 -7.38
C VAL A 274 -13.59 1.67 -8.04
N GLY A 275 -12.44 1.64 -7.37
CA GLY A 275 -11.18 2.16 -7.92
C GLY A 275 -10.65 1.40 -9.14
N SER A 276 -11.10 0.17 -9.40
CA SER A 276 -10.65 -0.65 -10.55
C SER A 276 -10.96 0.00 -11.90
N GLN A 277 -11.94 0.91 -11.96
CA GLN A 277 -12.24 1.67 -13.18
C GLN A 277 -11.07 2.54 -13.68
N TYR A 278 -10.08 2.80 -12.81
CA TYR A 278 -8.89 3.59 -13.12
C TYR A 278 -7.60 2.75 -13.19
N ALA A 279 -7.66 1.44 -12.96
CA ALA A 279 -6.54 0.52 -13.05
C ALA A 279 -6.69 -0.37 -14.30
N GLU A 280 -5.57 -0.74 -14.92
CA GLU A 280 -5.59 -1.75 -15.99
C GLU A 280 -5.67 -3.16 -15.40
N VAL A 281 -6.01 -4.13 -16.25
CA VAL A 281 -5.94 -5.56 -15.93
C VAL A 281 -4.52 -5.91 -15.48
N GLY A 282 -4.40 -6.72 -14.42
CA GLY A 282 -3.09 -7.16 -13.95
C GLY A 282 -2.35 -6.14 -13.08
N ARG A 283 -3.00 -5.06 -12.62
CA ARG A 283 -2.35 -3.97 -11.86
C ARG A 283 -2.78 -3.92 -10.40
N VAL A 284 -1.91 -3.34 -9.57
CA VAL A 284 -2.29 -2.90 -8.23
C VAL A 284 -3.21 -1.69 -8.34
N ARG A 285 -4.42 -1.83 -7.78
CA ARG A 285 -5.42 -0.77 -7.67
C ARG A 285 -5.17 0.08 -6.44
N ALA A 286 -4.89 -0.54 -5.30
CA ALA A 286 -4.65 0.14 -4.04
C ALA A 286 -3.85 -0.73 -3.08
N ALA A 287 -3.11 -0.08 -2.17
CA ALA A 287 -2.44 -0.70 -1.04
C ALA A 287 -2.66 0.17 0.21
N HIS A 288 -2.93 -0.49 1.34
CA HIS A 288 -3.01 0.11 2.67
C HIS A 288 -2.82 -0.98 3.74
N PRO A 289 -2.70 -0.64 5.03
CA PRO A 289 -2.44 -1.59 6.13
C PRO A 289 -3.41 -2.78 6.26
N GLY A 290 -4.57 -2.74 5.59
CA GLY A 290 -5.59 -3.78 5.65
C GLY A 290 -5.85 -4.49 4.33
N VAL A 291 -5.27 -4.03 3.22
CA VAL A 291 -5.61 -4.55 1.88
C VAL A 291 -4.48 -4.32 0.88
N ILE A 292 -4.21 -5.35 0.07
CA ILE A 292 -3.66 -5.20 -1.29
C ILE A 292 -4.80 -5.48 -2.26
N CYS A 293 -5.14 -4.52 -3.13
CA CYS A 293 -6.22 -4.65 -4.10
C CYS A 293 -5.68 -4.73 -5.52
N LEU A 294 -6.04 -5.81 -6.21
CA LEU A 294 -5.58 -6.13 -7.56
C LEU A 294 -6.74 -6.02 -8.55
N SER A 295 -6.48 -5.43 -9.72
CA SER A 295 -7.51 -5.23 -10.75
C SER A 295 -7.46 -6.32 -11.81
N THR A 296 -8.64 -6.83 -12.16
CA THR A 296 -8.84 -7.81 -13.22
C THR A 296 -9.64 -7.25 -14.39
N SER A 297 -10.18 -6.03 -14.27
CA SER A 297 -10.98 -5.36 -15.28
C SER A 297 -10.19 -4.33 -16.09
N PRO A 298 -10.63 -3.98 -17.31
CA PRO A 298 -10.01 -2.91 -18.08
C PRO A 298 -10.19 -1.55 -17.41
N LYS A 299 -9.24 -0.64 -17.64
CA LYS A 299 -9.37 0.77 -17.28
C LYS A 299 -10.45 1.41 -18.17
N VAL A 300 -11.61 1.70 -17.59
CA VAL A 300 -12.77 2.29 -18.32
C VAL A 300 -13.01 3.76 -17.98
N GLY A 301 -12.30 4.32 -16.99
CA GLY A 301 -12.58 5.65 -16.45
C GLY A 301 -13.84 5.67 -15.59
N ALA A 302 -14.24 6.85 -15.11
CA ALA A 302 -15.41 6.98 -14.24
C ALA A 302 -16.66 6.36 -14.89
N THR A 303 -17.30 5.41 -14.21
CA THR A 303 -18.50 4.72 -14.70
C THR A 303 -19.47 4.41 -13.57
N ASN A 304 -20.77 4.44 -13.89
CA ASN A 304 -21.82 3.94 -13.01
C ASN A 304 -22.16 2.46 -13.31
N ASN A 305 -21.61 1.89 -14.37
CA ASN A 305 -21.81 0.47 -14.68
C ASN A 305 -20.84 -0.37 -13.86
N THR A 306 -21.32 -0.83 -12.69
CA THR A 306 -20.49 -1.62 -11.77
C THR A 306 -20.11 -3.00 -12.30
N ASP A 307 -20.76 -3.49 -13.36
CA ASP A 307 -20.39 -4.76 -14.02
C ASP A 307 -19.13 -4.63 -14.86
N LEU A 308 -18.66 -3.41 -15.12
CA LEU A 308 -17.37 -3.18 -15.79
C LEU A 308 -16.17 -3.27 -14.84
N LEU A 309 -16.43 -3.33 -13.53
CA LEU A 309 -15.42 -3.33 -12.47
C LEU A 309 -15.03 -4.75 -12.12
N GLY A 310 -13.76 -4.97 -11.80
CA GLY A 310 -13.27 -6.30 -11.46
C GLY A 310 -11.95 -6.24 -10.71
N GLY A 311 -11.88 -7.05 -9.66
CA GLY A 311 -10.65 -7.25 -8.91
C GLY A 311 -10.84 -8.25 -7.79
N PHE A 312 -9.78 -8.43 -7.03
CA PHE A 312 -9.78 -9.18 -5.78
C PHE A 312 -8.79 -8.52 -4.81
N GLN A 313 -8.78 -9.00 -3.58
CA GLN A 313 -7.97 -8.43 -2.52
C GLN A 313 -7.26 -9.52 -1.72
N PHE A 314 -6.06 -9.21 -1.22
CA PHE A 314 -5.46 -9.89 -0.09
C PHE A 314 -5.60 -9.02 1.15
N VAL A 315 -6.02 -9.61 2.25
CA VAL A 315 -6.26 -8.91 3.53
C VAL A 315 -5.58 -9.64 4.68
N PRO A 316 -5.06 -8.92 5.70
CA PRO A 316 -4.51 -9.55 6.88
C PRO A 316 -5.65 -10.08 7.78
N ALA A 317 -5.37 -11.16 8.50
CA ALA A 317 -6.39 -11.95 9.16
C ALA A 317 -7.10 -11.25 10.33
N ASN A 318 -6.41 -10.44 11.13
CA ASN A 318 -7.07 -9.69 12.21
C ASN A 318 -7.99 -8.60 11.67
N HIS A 319 -7.62 -7.95 10.56
CA HIS A 319 -8.47 -6.99 9.86
C HIS A 319 -9.74 -7.64 9.35
N ALA A 320 -9.61 -8.83 8.73
CA ALA A 320 -10.76 -9.61 8.29
C ALA A 320 -11.70 -9.97 9.46
N LYS A 321 -11.14 -10.45 10.58
CA LYS A 321 -11.91 -10.82 11.78
C LYS A 321 -12.58 -9.61 12.43
N TYR A 322 -11.82 -8.56 12.73
CA TYR A 322 -12.33 -7.40 13.46
C TYR A 322 -13.46 -6.70 12.70
N LEU A 323 -13.33 -6.56 11.38
CA LEU A 323 -14.40 -5.99 10.57
C LEU A 323 -15.65 -6.88 10.55
N ALA A 324 -15.49 -8.20 10.47
CA ALA A 324 -16.59 -9.15 10.41
C ALA A 324 -17.34 -9.28 11.75
N TYR A 325 -16.62 -9.42 12.86
CA TYR A 325 -17.21 -9.81 14.15
C TYR A 325 -17.42 -8.64 15.12
N ASP A 326 -16.59 -7.58 15.04
CA ASP A 326 -16.63 -6.47 16.01
C ASP A 326 -17.29 -5.21 15.42
N LEU A 327 -17.04 -4.91 14.13
CA LEU A 327 -17.63 -3.72 13.47
C LEU A 327 -18.88 -4.02 12.64
N GLY A 328 -19.29 -5.30 12.53
CA GLY A 328 -20.49 -5.72 11.81
C GLY A 328 -20.48 -5.34 10.32
N GLN A 329 -19.30 -5.25 9.69
CA GLN A 329 -19.17 -5.04 8.26
C GLN A 329 -19.23 -6.36 7.50
N ASP A 330 -19.83 -6.32 6.31
CA ASP A 330 -19.97 -7.47 5.40
C ASP A 330 -18.65 -8.22 5.20
N SER A 331 -18.62 -9.50 5.57
CA SER A 331 -17.40 -10.23 5.92
C SER A 331 -16.53 -10.66 4.74
N PHE A 332 -15.22 -10.45 4.85
CA PHE A 332 -14.17 -11.03 3.98
C PHE A 332 -14.14 -12.56 4.06
N ILE A 333 -14.43 -13.09 5.25
CA ILE A 333 -14.35 -14.51 5.59
C ILE A 333 -15.43 -15.28 4.83
N GLY A 334 -15.01 -16.35 4.15
CA GLY A 334 -15.86 -17.23 3.35
C GLY A 334 -16.29 -16.66 1.99
N ARG A 335 -15.71 -15.55 1.54
CA ARG A 335 -16.06 -14.92 0.26
C ARG A 335 -14.93 -15.02 -0.76
N ASP A 336 -15.29 -15.38 -1.99
CA ASP A 336 -14.35 -15.82 -3.03
C ASP A 336 -13.39 -14.73 -3.54
N GLN A 337 -13.73 -13.45 -3.42
CA GLN A 337 -12.93 -12.33 -3.93
C GLN A 337 -11.86 -11.81 -2.94
N TRP A 338 -11.69 -12.48 -1.80
CA TRP A 338 -10.71 -12.14 -0.77
C TRP A 338 -9.84 -13.33 -0.40
N GLY A 339 -8.53 -13.18 -0.61
CA GLY A 339 -7.54 -14.02 0.04
C GLY A 339 -7.19 -13.45 1.43
N ILE A 340 -7.03 -14.31 2.44
CA ILE A 340 -6.67 -13.91 3.80
C ILE A 340 -5.27 -14.42 4.14
N VAL A 341 -4.41 -13.50 4.59
CA VAL A 341 -3.01 -13.72 4.92
C VAL A 341 -2.80 -13.68 6.44
N ALA A 342 -2.02 -14.62 6.98
CA ALA A 342 -1.63 -14.66 8.38
C ALA A 342 -0.16 -15.10 8.54
N TYR A 343 0.36 -15.12 9.77
CA TYR A 343 1.72 -15.56 10.07
C TYR A 343 1.96 -17.03 9.65
N VAL A 344 3.22 -17.40 9.49
CA VAL A 344 3.62 -18.76 9.08
C VAL A 344 3.11 -19.81 10.07
N GLY A 345 2.40 -20.82 9.57
CA GLY A 345 1.78 -21.87 10.40
C GLY A 345 0.45 -21.47 11.03
N ALA A 346 -0.16 -20.36 10.63
CA ALA A 346 -1.46 -19.94 11.13
C ALA A 346 -2.57 -20.94 10.79
N ASN A 347 -3.49 -21.14 11.72
CA ASN A 347 -4.62 -22.04 11.56
C ASN A 347 -5.83 -21.29 10.95
N ALA A 348 -6.31 -21.75 9.79
CA ALA A 348 -7.49 -21.20 9.12
C ALA A 348 -8.77 -21.30 9.96
N GLN A 349 -8.91 -22.31 10.83
CA GLN A 349 -10.07 -22.44 11.73
C GLN A 349 -10.18 -21.27 12.70
N THR A 350 -9.07 -20.59 13.05
CA THR A 350 -9.08 -19.40 13.91
C THR A 350 -9.87 -18.23 13.30
N LEU A 351 -10.04 -18.20 11.97
CA LEU A 351 -10.90 -17.21 11.31
C LEU A 351 -12.35 -17.31 11.78
N TYR A 352 -12.83 -18.51 12.10
CA TYR A 352 -14.22 -18.76 12.43
C TYR A 352 -14.51 -18.68 13.93
N ASP A 353 -13.49 -18.50 14.77
CA ASP A 353 -13.68 -18.07 16.15
C ASP A 353 -14.09 -16.60 16.16
N THR A 354 -15.29 -16.29 16.65
CA THR A 354 -15.82 -14.93 16.69
C THR A 354 -15.08 -14.03 17.68
N ASN A 355 -14.32 -14.59 18.61
CA ASN A 355 -13.55 -13.79 19.55
C ASN A 355 -12.34 -13.18 18.84
N TYR A 356 -12.22 -11.86 18.91
CA TYR A 356 -11.04 -11.16 18.41
C TYR A 356 -9.82 -11.34 19.33
N ILE A 357 -10.05 -11.48 20.64
CA ILE A 357 -9.02 -11.75 21.66
C ILE A 357 -9.22 -13.17 22.19
N ILE A 358 -8.18 -13.99 22.11
CA ILE A 358 -8.14 -15.38 22.58
C ILE A 358 -6.98 -15.50 23.56
N ASP A 359 -7.26 -15.97 24.78
CA ASP A 359 -6.26 -16.13 25.86
C ASP A 359 -5.42 -14.86 26.13
N GLY A 360 -6.05 -13.68 26.02
CA GLY A 360 -5.41 -12.39 26.25
C GLY A 360 -4.49 -11.89 25.13
N GLN A 361 -4.53 -12.53 23.95
CA GLN A 361 -3.80 -12.14 22.76
C GLN A 361 -4.76 -11.87 21.61
N VAL A 362 -4.37 -11.04 20.64
CA VAL A 362 -5.10 -10.96 19.38
C VAL A 362 -5.09 -12.31 18.66
N SER A 363 -6.19 -12.61 17.97
CA SER A 363 -6.46 -13.91 17.34
C SER A 363 -5.32 -14.41 16.46
N PHE A 364 -4.69 -13.51 15.71
CA PHE A 364 -3.48 -13.81 14.96
C PHE A 364 -2.33 -12.96 15.48
N ASN A 365 -1.37 -13.60 16.15
CA ASN A 365 -0.18 -12.96 16.69
C ASN A 365 1.05 -13.78 16.28
N PRO A 366 2.06 -13.21 15.59
CA PRO A 366 2.23 -11.81 15.20
C PRO A 366 1.16 -11.29 14.22
N VAL A 367 0.95 -9.96 14.23
CA VAL A 367 -0.03 -9.27 13.36
C VAL A 367 0.57 -9.01 11.98
N TRP A 368 -0.29 -8.79 10.97
CA TRP A 368 0.16 -8.45 9.61
C TRP A 368 -0.29 -7.07 9.16
N GLU A 369 -1.26 -6.48 9.84
CA GLU A 369 -1.73 -5.13 9.55
C GLU A 369 -0.57 -4.13 9.67
N GLY A 370 -0.33 -3.36 8.61
CA GLY A 370 0.74 -2.36 8.59
C GLY A 370 2.16 -2.94 8.59
N VAL A 371 2.35 -4.24 8.33
CA VAL A 371 3.66 -4.90 8.29
C VAL A 371 4.17 -4.96 6.85
N ALA A 372 5.43 -4.54 6.65
CA ALA A 372 6.12 -4.65 5.38
C ALA A 372 6.53 -6.11 5.08
N PRO A 373 6.60 -6.54 3.80
CA PRO A 373 6.33 -5.73 2.60
C PRO A 373 4.87 -5.77 2.12
N LEU A 374 4.02 -6.59 2.74
CA LEU A 374 2.67 -6.86 2.23
C LEU A 374 1.72 -5.68 2.44
N PHE A 375 1.69 -5.10 3.63
CA PHE A 375 0.70 -4.10 4.01
C PHE A 375 1.33 -2.74 4.35
N ALA A 376 2.63 -2.58 4.06
CA ALA A 376 3.36 -1.32 4.17
C ALA A 376 4.55 -1.24 3.17
N GLU A 377 4.97 -0.01 2.85
CA GLU A 377 6.25 0.37 2.21
C GLU A 377 6.59 -0.10 0.79
N TYR A 378 6.40 -1.37 0.43
CA TYR A 378 7.01 -1.93 -0.79
C TYR A 378 6.04 -1.95 -1.98
N ILE A 379 4.75 -1.80 -1.73
CA ILE A 379 3.71 -1.92 -2.75
C ILE A 379 3.07 -0.55 -2.98
N ASN A 380 3.09 -0.09 -4.22
CA ASN A 380 2.33 1.06 -4.69
C ASN A 380 1.62 0.74 -6.03
N PRO A 381 0.51 1.42 -6.33
CA PRO A 381 -0.08 1.38 -7.65
C PRO A 381 0.83 2.16 -8.61
N ARG A 382 1.61 1.46 -9.43
CA ARG A 382 2.49 2.07 -10.43
C ARG A 382 2.25 1.44 -11.79
N ASN A 383 1.73 2.21 -12.73
CA ASN A 383 1.58 1.81 -14.11
C ASN A 383 2.29 2.81 -15.03
N ILE A 384 3.26 2.31 -15.81
CA ILE A 384 3.96 3.06 -16.85
C ILE A 384 3.48 2.50 -18.19
N PRO A 385 2.66 3.24 -18.95
CA PRO A 385 2.11 2.77 -20.22
C PRO A 385 3.21 2.28 -21.17
N GLY A 386 3.06 1.07 -21.68
CA GLY A 386 4.02 0.44 -22.59
C GLY A 386 5.35 0.00 -21.96
N ASN A 387 5.55 0.18 -20.64
CA ASN A 387 6.74 -0.24 -19.93
C ASN A 387 6.37 -1.06 -18.68
N ARG A 388 6.19 -2.35 -18.90
CA ARG A 388 5.82 -3.31 -17.86
C ARG A 388 6.89 -3.42 -16.77
N ASP A 389 8.16 -3.47 -17.16
CA ASP A 389 9.28 -3.65 -16.24
C ASP A 389 9.49 -2.43 -15.33
N ALA A 390 8.89 -1.29 -15.65
CA ALA A 390 8.86 -0.12 -14.78
C ALA A 390 7.53 0.01 -14.00
N SER A 391 6.68 -1.01 -14.02
CA SER A 391 5.34 -1.02 -13.40
C SER A 391 5.22 -2.09 -12.32
N THR A 392 4.27 -1.88 -11.41
CA THR A 392 3.79 -2.89 -10.45
C THR A 392 2.66 -3.67 -11.09
N TYR A 393 2.82 -4.98 -11.25
CA TYR A 393 1.87 -5.83 -11.95
C TYR A 393 1.85 -7.25 -11.40
N PHE A 394 0.80 -8.01 -11.71
CA PHE A 394 0.75 -9.42 -11.37
C PHE A 394 0.49 -10.34 -12.56
N VAL A 395 0.99 -11.56 -12.43
CA VAL A 395 0.76 -12.71 -13.32
C VAL A 395 0.23 -13.87 -12.49
N VAL A 396 -0.34 -14.84 -13.17
CA VAL A 396 -0.98 -15.99 -12.52
C VAL A 396 -0.44 -17.29 -13.09
N SER A 397 -0.50 -18.34 -12.28
CA SER A 397 -0.19 -19.71 -12.65
C SER A 397 -1.40 -20.59 -12.39
N LYS A 398 -1.57 -21.64 -13.20
CA LYS A 398 -2.59 -22.69 -13.01
C LYS A 398 -2.00 -24.07 -12.72
N ASP A 399 -0.67 -24.18 -12.68
CA ASP A 399 0.08 -25.44 -12.63
C ASP A 399 1.19 -25.43 -11.57
N PHE A 400 0.92 -24.78 -10.44
CA PHE A 400 1.81 -24.71 -9.27
C PHE A 400 3.16 -24.03 -9.57
N GLY A 401 3.10 -22.94 -10.33
CA GLY A 401 4.24 -22.06 -10.62
C GLY A 401 5.14 -22.54 -11.75
N GLN A 402 4.75 -23.59 -12.49
CA GLN A 402 5.52 -24.12 -13.61
C GLN A 402 5.41 -23.19 -14.83
N THR A 403 4.23 -22.64 -15.09
CA THR A 403 4.00 -21.66 -16.16
C THR A 403 3.27 -20.42 -15.64
N TRP A 404 3.50 -19.28 -16.32
CA TRP A 404 2.99 -17.97 -15.92
C TRP A 404 2.30 -17.30 -17.10
N GLU A 405 1.11 -16.77 -16.85
CA GLU A 405 0.31 -16.06 -17.84
C GLU A 405 -0.16 -14.71 -17.30
N GLU A 406 -0.46 -13.79 -18.21
CA GLU A 406 -1.11 -12.53 -17.85
C GLU A 406 -2.48 -12.79 -17.21
N CYS A 407 -2.85 -11.91 -16.29
CA CYS A 407 -4.22 -11.90 -15.79
C CYS A 407 -5.20 -11.75 -16.97
N PRO A 408 -6.16 -12.68 -17.15
CA PRO A 408 -7.23 -12.47 -18.11
C PRO A 408 -8.13 -11.31 -17.66
N THR A 409 -8.88 -10.75 -18.60
CA THR A 409 -9.92 -9.77 -18.25
C THR A 409 -11.08 -10.47 -17.57
N ILE A 410 -11.42 -10.03 -16.35
CA ILE A 410 -12.54 -10.51 -15.56
C ILE A 410 -13.26 -9.28 -14.99
N GLN A 411 -14.54 -9.15 -15.27
CA GLN A 411 -15.39 -8.05 -14.81
C GLN A 411 -16.59 -8.60 -14.05
N GLY A 412 -17.15 -7.78 -13.17
CA GLY A 412 -18.28 -8.14 -12.32
C GLY A 412 -17.87 -9.01 -11.12
N VAL A 413 -18.91 -9.56 -10.49
CA VAL A 413 -18.74 -10.52 -9.40
C VAL A 413 -18.69 -11.92 -10.00
N THR A 414 -17.66 -12.68 -9.66
CA THR A 414 -17.52 -14.09 -10.00
C THR A 414 -17.21 -14.88 -8.73
N ASP A 415 -17.54 -16.16 -8.72
CA ASP A 415 -17.36 -17.06 -7.58
C ASP A 415 -16.55 -18.29 -8.00
N HIS A 416 -16.24 -19.16 -7.03
CA HIS A 416 -15.44 -20.35 -7.28
C HIS A 416 -16.04 -21.33 -8.31
N THR A 417 -17.33 -21.20 -8.67
CA THR A 417 -18.01 -22.09 -9.62
C THR A 417 -17.88 -21.62 -11.07
N ASN A 418 -17.66 -20.32 -11.29
CA ASN A 418 -17.66 -19.71 -12.62
C ASN A 418 -16.44 -18.82 -12.93
N SER A 419 -15.58 -18.57 -11.95
CA SER A 419 -14.42 -17.71 -12.12
C SER A 419 -13.19 -18.47 -12.61
N PRO A 420 -12.41 -17.92 -13.57
CA PRO A 420 -11.11 -18.48 -13.88
C PRO A 420 -10.12 -18.40 -12.70
N VAL A 421 -10.35 -17.49 -11.74
CA VAL A 421 -9.56 -17.35 -10.51
C VAL A 421 -9.57 -18.64 -9.69
N ALA A 422 -10.68 -19.40 -9.74
CA ALA A 422 -10.80 -20.67 -9.05
C ALA A 422 -9.74 -21.71 -9.50
N THR A 423 -9.13 -21.52 -10.67
CA THR A 423 -8.06 -22.42 -11.17
C THR A 423 -6.66 -21.91 -10.90
N TRP A 424 -6.51 -20.69 -10.36
CA TRP A 424 -5.19 -20.11 -10.10
C TRP A 424 -4.57 -20.78 -8.89
N THR A 425 -3.39 -21.36 -9.10
CA THR A 425 -2.56 -21.98 -8.08
C THR A 425 -1.63 -20.96 -7.44
N ASN A 426 -1.10 -20.02 -8.22
CA ASN A 426 -0.16 -19.01 -7.71
C ASN A 426 -0.43 -17.66 -8.36
N ILE A 427 -0.09 -16.60 -7.65
CA ILE A 427 -0.13 -15.21 -8.12
C ILE A 427 1.22 -14.58 -7.81
N ARG A 428 1.92 -14.02 -8.81
CA ARG A 428 3.16 -13.26 -8.60
C ARG A 428 2.91 -11.79 -8.80
N LEU A 429 3.24 -10.97 -7.80
CA LEU A 429 3.15 -9.52 -7.81
C LEU A 429 4.56 -8.91 -7.89
N TYR A 430 4.91 -8.33 -9.03
CA TYR A 430 6.17 -7.63 -9.28
C TYR A 430 6.13 -6.18 -8.77
N LEU A 431 7.22 -5.67 -8.17
CA LEU A 431 7.22 -4.46 -7.32
C LEU A 431 7.96 -3.21 -7.85
N ASN A 432 8.39 -3.18 -9.12
CA ASN A 432 9.30 -2.17 -9.71
C ASN A 432 9.04 -0.67 -9.40
#